data_AF-I4C5P6-F1
#
_entry.id   AF-I4C5P6-F1
#
_cell.length_a   1.000
_cell.length_b   1.000
_cell.length_c   1.000
_cell.angle_alpha   90.00
_cell.angle_beta   90.00
_cell.angle_gamma   90.00
#
_symmetry.space_group_name_H-M   'P 1'
#
loop_
_entity.id
_entity.type
_entity.pdbx_description
1 polymer ?
#
loop_
_entity_poly.entity_id
_entity_poly.type
_entity_poly.pdbx_seq_one_letter_code
_entity_poly.pdbx_strand_id
1 'polypeptide(L)'
;MEKSQIIAEIIRVAGEIGFNRKDWQKFVDTLNKQEITTTTGKAWSKSSLDMFCKREHIEFAIQPNAVQDTRPDEIQCAPLQDSEPIDEPARQESASVIQLNDHDAGELNELLTWWKENKGVMMPKPIDIRPSFKRGSVQEQKTVTFRFNQELLNRARELAVSKKSLTGGTLNGLVEVLLWQALGSPDDLID
;
A
#
# COMPACT_ATOMS: atom_id res chain seq x y z
N MET A 1 -19.79 -17.58 7.65
CA MET A 1 -19.14 -17.15 8.90
C MET A 1 -18.92 -15.65 8.82
N GLU A 2 -19.34 -14.91 9.83
CA GLU A 2 -19.11 -13.45 9.85
C GLU A 2 -17.64 -13.15 10.03
N LYS A 3 -17.18 -12.05 9.43
CA LYS A 3 -15.77 -11.65 9.44
C LYS A 3 -15.18 -11.55 10.86
N SER A 4 -15.94 -11.01 11.81
CA SER A 4 -15.57 -10.92 13.23
C SER A 4 -15.30 -12.28 13.86
N GLN A 5 -16.13 -13.28 13.54
CA GLN A 5 -15.97 -14.66 14.00
C GLN A 5 -14.69 -15.29 13.44
N ILE A 6 -14.38 -15.04 12.17
CA ILE A 6 -13.14 -15.54 11.55
C ILE A 6 -11.91 -15.00 12.28
N ILE A 7 -11.90 -13.70 12.61
CA ILE A 7 -10.78 -13.06 13.30
C ILE A 7 -10.62 -13.65 14.70
N ALA A 8 -11.71 -13.77 15.46
CA ALA A 8 -11.69 -14.36 16.80
C ALA A 8 -11.11 -15.79 16.77
N GLU A 9 -11.50 -16.58 15.77
CA GLU A 9 -11.06 -17.97 15.65
C GLU A 9 -9.58 -18.08 15.23
N ILE A 10 -9.12 -17.21 14.33
CA ILE A 10 -7.70 -17.10 13.95
C ILE A 10 -6.85 -16.76 15.18
N ILE A 11 -7.30 -15.81 16.02
CA ILE A 11 -6.59 -15.43 17.25
C ILE A 11 -6.59 -16.58 18.26
N ARG A 12 -7.73 -17.27 18.44
CA ARG A 12 -7.86 -18.44 19.33
C ARG A 12 -6.85 -19.53 18.94
N VAL A 13 -6.83 -19.94 17.67
CA VAL A 13 -5.92 -20.98 17.18
C VAL A 13 -4.47 -20.54 17.30
N ALA A 14 -4.17 -19.27 17.01
CA ALA A 14 -2.81 -18.74 17.16
C ALA A 14 -2.32 -18.80 18.61
N GLY A 15 -3.21 -18.51 19.58
CA GLY A 15 -2.93 -18.66 21.01
C GLY A 15 -2.68 -20.11 21.42
N GLU A 16 -3.51 -21.05 20.95
CA GLU A 16 -3.40 -22.47 21.29
C GLU A 16 -2.11 -23.13 20.81
N ILE A 17 -1.63 -22.76 19.63
CA ILE A 17 -0.41 -23.36 19.06
C ILE A 17 0.88 -22.64 19.47
N GLY A 18 0.78 -21.54 20.24
CA GLY A 18 1.92 -20.68 20.55
C GLY A 18 2.55 -20.12 19.28
N PHE A 19 1.72 -19.48 18.44
CA PHE A 19 2.08 -19.12 17.08
C PHE A 19 3.40 -18.33 16.98
N ASN A 20 4.32 -18.85 16.18
CA ASN A 20 5.55 -18.18 15.76
C ASN A 20 5.52 -17.94 14.25
N ARG A 21 5.99 -16.76 13.82
CA ARG A 21 6.04 -16.38 12.41
C ARG A 21 6.85 -17.35 11.54
N LYS A 22 7.81 -18.07 12.12
CA LYS A 22 8.58 -19.12 11.43
C LYS A 22 7.72 -20.33 11.02
N ASP A 23 6.62 -20.58 11.73
CA ASP A 23 5.74 -21.73 11.53
C ASP A 23 4.46 -21.39 10.77
N TRP A 24 4.49 -20.34 9.92
CA TRP A 24 3.32 -19.86 9.17
C TRP A 24 2.59 -20.96 8.38
N GLN A 25 3.32 -21.93 7.82
CA GLN A 25 2.69 -23.05 7.11
C GLN A 25 1.88 -23.93 8.06
N LYS A 26 2.46 -24.29 9.20
CA LYS A 26 1.81 -25.14 10.19
C LYS A 26 0.53 -24.48 10.71
N PHE A 27 0.55 -23.16 10.90
CA PHE A 27 -0.64 -22.41 11.30
C PHE A 27 -1.75 -22.46 10.25
N VAL A 28 -1.42 -22.24 8.97
CA VAL A 28 -2.38 -22.37 7.85
C VAL A 28 -2.96 -23.78 7.80
N ASP A 29 -2.14 -24.81 7.97
CA ASP A 29 -2.58 -26.20 7.95
C ASP A 29 -3.51 -26.50 9.13
N THR A 30 -3.23 -25.95 10.32
CA THR A 30 -4.11 -26.07 11.49
C THR A 30 -5.45 -25.39 11.27
N LEU A 31 -5.48 -24.17 10.70
CA LEU A 31 -6.74 -23.48 10.39
C LEU A 31 -7.60 -24.27 9.40
N ASN A 32 -6.97 -24.79 8.34
CA ASN A 32 -7.68 -25.60 7.34
C ASN A 32 -8.16 -26.94 7.91
N LYS A 33 -7.39 -27.57 8.80
CA LYS A 33 -7.78 -28.80 9.49
C LYS A 33 -8.97 -28.58 10.44
N GLN A 34 -9.10 -27.39 11.01
CA GLN A 34 -10.24 -27.00 11.85
C GLN A 34 -11.42 -26.45 11.01
N GLU A 35 -11.38 -26.60 9.68
CA GLU A 35 -12.42 -26.12 8.75
C GLU A 35 -12.68 -24.60 8.83
N ILE A 36 -11.72 -23.84 9.38
CA ILE A 36 -11.79 -22.38 9.42
C ILE A 36 -11.49 -21.89 8.01
N THR A 37 -12.52 -21.42 7.31
CA THR A 37 -12.41 -20.96 5.93
C THR A 37 -12.43 -19.44 5.84
N THR A 38 -12.07 -18.92 4.67
CA THR A 38 -12.21 -17.49 4.34
C THR A 38 -13.68 -17.06 4.37
N THR A 39 -13.94 -15.75 4.30
CA THR A 39 -15.31 -15.21 4.13
C THR A 39 -16.04 -15.77 2.90
N THR A 40 -15.29 -16.30 1.94
CA THR A 40 -15.82 -16.94 0.71
C THR A 40 -15.95 -18.46 0.80
N GLY A 41 -15.67 -19.07 1.96
CA GLY A 41 -15.74 -20.53 2.16
C GLY A 41 -14.55 -21.31 1.60
N LYS A 42 -13.52 -20.62 1.08
CA LYS A 42 -12.30 -21.26 0.56
C LYS A 42 -11.29 -21.53 1.69
N ALA A 43 -10.48 -22.58 1.52
CA ALA A 43 -9.33 -22.86 2.37
C ALA A 43 -8.29 -21.74 2.33
N TRP A 44 -7.54 -21.61 3.42
CA TRP A 44 -6.45 -20.64 3.54
C TRP A 44 -5.20 -21.11 2.79
N SER A 45 -4.54 -20.14 2.15
CA SER A 45 -3.17 -20.23 1.67
C SER A 45 -2.29 -19.29 2.50
N LYS A 46 -0.98 -19.50 2.48
CA LYS A 46 -0.03 -18.59 3.14
C LYS A 46 -0.25 -17.13 2.76
N SER A 47 -0.41 -16.86 1.47
CA SER A 47 -0.56 -15.51 0.93
C SER A 47 -1.93 -14.91 1.27
N SER A 48 -3.01 -15.71 1.18
CA SER A 48 -4.35 -15.21 1.49
C SER A 48 -4.52 -14.89 2.98
N LEU A 49 -3.94 -15.72 3.87
CA LEU A 49 -3.95 -15.46 5.31
C LEU A 49 -3.09 -14.25 5.67
N ASP A 50 -1.89 -14.10 5.08
CA ASP A 50 -1.01 -12.94 5.35
C ASP A 50 -1.67 -11.62 4.91
N MET A 51 -2.27 -11.58 3.72
CA MET A 51 -3.03 -10.41 3.26
C MET A 51 -4.23 -10.11 4.16
N PHE A 52 -4.94 -11.14 4.63
CA PHE A 52 -6.07 -10.97 5.54
C PHE A 52 -5.62 -10.39 6.88
N CYS A 53 -4.62 -10.99 7.54
CA CYS A 53 -4.09 -10.49 8.81
C CYS A 53 -3.59 -9.03 8.70
N LYS A 54 -2.92 -8.67 7.60
CA LYS A 54 -2.48 -7.28 7.35
C LYS A 54 -3.64 -6.31 7.19
N ARG A 55 -4.67 -6.70 6.43
CA ARG A 55 -5.83 -5.85 6.18
C ARG A 55 -6.67 -5.64 7.44
N GLU A 56 -6.76 -6.67 8.27
CA GLU A 56 -7.55 -6.65 9.50
C GLU A 56 -6.75 -6.23 10.74
N HIS A 57 -5.50 -5.79 10.56
CA HIS A 57 -4.61 -5.38 11.65
C HIS A 57 -4.54 -6.41 12.80
N ILE A 58 -4.49 -7.70 12.44
CA ILE A 58 -4.39 -8.78 13.44
C ILE A 58 -2.97 -8.82 13.96
N GLU A 59 -2.79 -8.32 15.18
CA GLU A 59 -1.54 -8.42 15.92
C GLU A 59 -1.51 -9.75 16.68
N PHE A 60 -0.67 -10.68 16.22
CA PHE A 60 -0.33 -11.84 17.03
C PHE A 60 0.57 -11.36 18.15
N ALA A 61 0.03 -11.23 19.37
CA ALA A 61 0.81 -10.96 20.55
C ALA A 61 1.88 -12.05 20.66
N ILE A 62 3.12 -11.69 20.32
CA ILE A 62 4.27 -12.55 20.53
C ILE A 62 4.41 -12.65 22.04
N GLN A 63 3.93 -13.75 22.64
CA GLN A 63 4.24 -14.00 24.04
C GLN A 63 5.73 -14.36 24.12
N PRO A 64 6.59 -13.52 24.74
CA PRO A 64 7.88 -14.00 25.18
C PRO A 64 7.63 -15.07 26.26
N ASN A 65 8.38 -16.18 26.18
CA ASN A 65 8.29 -17.32 27.08
C ASN A 65 8.01 -16.96 28.55
N ALA A 66 7.11 -17.75 29.13
CA ALA A 66 6.53 -17.64 30.46
C ALA A 66 7.50 -17.40 31.63
N VAL A 67 7.05 -16.57 32.58
CA VAL A 67 7.24 -16.81 34.02
C VAL A 67 5.86 -16.72 34.66
N GLN A 68 5.40 -17.84 35.20
CA GLN A 68 4.25 -17.90 36.09
C GLN A 68 4.61 -17.15 37.38
N ASP A 69 3.79 -16.20 37.81
CA ASP A 69 3.57 -16.02 39.24
C ASP A 69 2.14 -15.53 39.52
N THR A 70 1.74 -15.82 40.74
CA THR A 70 0.39 -16.10 41.18
C THR A 70 -0.14 -14.88 41.91
N ARG A 71 -1.34 -14.38 41.57
CA ARG A 71 -2.47 -14.12 42.49
C ARG A 71 -3.47 -13.10 41.96
N PRO A 72 -4.76 -13.22 42.38
CA PRO A 72 -5.83 -12.31 42.02
C PRO A 72 -5.89 -11.15 43.02
N ASP A 73 -6.20 -9.94 42.55
CA ASP A 73 -6.97 -9.01 43.38
C ASP A 73 -7.79 -8.05 42.50
N GLU A 74 -9.06 -8.03 42.87
CA GLU A 74 -10.11 -7.03 42.71
C GLU A 74 -9.75 -5.71 42.02
N ILE A 75 -10.49 -5.37 40.95
CA ILE A 75 -10.86 -3.98 40.71
C ILE A 75 -12.35 -3.89 40.43
N GLN A 76 -12.96 -3.06 41.28
CA GLN A 76 -14.37 -2.79 41.47
C GLN A 76 -15.04 -2.13 40.27
N CYS A 77 -16.32 -2.48 40.09
CA CYS A 77 -17.29 -1.72 39.31
C CYS A 77 -17.42 -0.29 39.86
N ALA A 78 -17.38 0.71 38.97
CA ALA A 78 -17.81 2.07 39.27
C ALA A 78 -18.80 2.55 38.17
N PRO A 79 -19.75 3.42 38.54
CA PRO A 79 -21.09 3.45 37.96
C PRO A 79 -21.23 4.35 36.72
N LEU A 80 -22.23 4.01 35.91
CA LEU A 80 -22.76 4.79 34.79
C LEU A 80 -23.10 6.22 35.24
N GLN A 81 -22.46 7.22 34.63
CA GLN A 81 -22.91 8.61 34.69
C GLN A 81 -23.55 8.99 33.35
N ASP A 82 -24.84 9.34 33.44
CA ASP A 82 -25.58 10.06 32.41
C ASP A 82 -24.82 11.32 31.98
N SER A 83 -24.74 11.56 30.68
CA SER A 83 -24.29 12.82 30.12
C SER A 83 -25.30 13.30 29.08
N GLU A 84 -25.86 14.46 29.39
CA GLU A 84 -26.80 15.27 28.61
C GLU A 84 -26.28 15.64 27.21
N PRO A 85 -27.16 16.04 26.28
CA PRO A 85 -26.79 16.38 24.90
C PRO A 85 -25.98 17.68 24.87
N ILE A 86 -24.73 17.59 24.43
CA ILE A 86 -23.87 18.75 24.16
C ILE A 86 -24.23 19.27 22.77
N ASP A 87 -24.82 20.47 22.73
CA ASP A 87 -24.95 21.29 21.52
C ASP A 87 -23.57 21.49 20.86
N GLU A 88 -23.44 21.06 19.60
CA GLU A 88 -22.26 21.31 18.75
C GLU A 88 -22.33 22.73 18.15
N PRO A 89 -21.45 23.67 18.53
CA PRO A 89 -21.13 24.79 17.65
C PRO A 89 -20.16 24.30 16.56
N ALA A 90 -20.56 24.53 15.31
CA ALA A 90 -19.83 24.16 14.09
C ALA A 90 -18.33 24.51 14.17
N ARG A 91 -17.49 23.47 14.16
CA ARG A 91 -16.04 23.56 14.15
C ARG A 91 -15.56 23.94 12.74
N GLN A 92 -15.39 25.23 12.48
CA GLN A 92 -14.57 25.71 11.36
C GLN A 92 -13.11 25.76 11.81
N GLU A 93 -12.26 24.88 11.28
CA GLU A 93 -10.80 24.99 11.31
C GLU A 93 -10.24 23.81 10.51
N SER A 94 -9.30 23.92 9.58
CA SER A 94 -8.61 25.05 8.94
C SER A 94 -7.97 24.43 7.68
N ALA A 95 -8.02 25.11 6.54
CA ALA A 95 -7.47 24.58 5.29
C ALA A 95 -5.98 24.26 5.50
N SER A 96 -5.58 23.02 5.21
CA SER A 96 -4.19 22.60 5.23
C SER A 96 -3.38 23.49 4.28
N VAL A 97 -2.51 24.33 4.86
CA VAL A 97 -1.55 25.12 4.10
C VAL A 97 -0.61 24.14 3.39
N ILE A 98 -0.75 24.02 2.07
CA ILE A 98 0.13 23.22 1.24
C ILE A 98 1.50 23.91 1.24
N GLN A 99 2.44 23.37 2.03
CA GLN A 99 3.83 23.80 2.00
C GLN A 99 4.46 23.19 0.73
N LEU A 100 4.59 24.03 -0.31
CA LEU A 100 5.33 23.69 -1.53
C LEU A 100 6.82 23.80 -1.25
N ASN A 101 7.62 22.86 -1.76
CA ASN A 101 9.08 22.99 -1.70
C ASN A 101 9.53 24.15 -2.60
N ASP A 102 10.70 24.74 -2.33
CA ASP A 102 11.23 25.88 -3.10
C ASP A 102 11.33 25.60 -4.61
N HIS A 103 11.57 24.34 -4.97
CA HIS A 103 11.57 23.89 -6.36
C HIS A 103 10.16 23.92 -6.99
N ASP A 104 9.18 23.35 -6.31
CA ASP A 104 7.78 23.31 -6.74
C ASP A 104 7.17 24.73 -6.81
N ALA A 105 7.60 25.62 -5.91
CA ALA A 105 7.22 27.03 -5.91
C ALA A 105 7.82 27.81 -7.10
N GLY A 106 9.02 27.42 -7.55
CA GLY A 106 9.66 27.96 -8.76
C GLY A 106 8.89 27.59 -10.02
N GLU A 107 8.60 26.30 -10.19
CA GLU A 107 7.82 25.79 -11.32
C GLU A 107 6.41 26.41 -11.38
N LEU A 108 5.76 26.58 -10.23
CA LEU A 108 4.44 27.21 -10.15
C LEU A 108 4.46 28.68 -10.58
N ASN A 109 5.51 29.43 -10.21
CA ASN A 109 5.66 30.83 -10.61
C ASN A 109 5.98 30.97 -12.10
N GLU A 110 6.79 30.07 -12.66
CA GLU A 110 7.06 30.02 -14.10
C GLU A 110 5.78 29.72 -14.89
N LEU A 111 4.98 28.76 -14.42
CA LEU A 111 3.69 28.42 -15.02
C LEU A 111 2.69 29.59 -14.94
N LEU A 112 2.62 30.29 -13.80
CA LEU A 112 1.77 31.47 -13.63
C LEU A 112 2.20 32.63 -14.53
N THR A 113 3.50 32.81 -14.72
CA THR A 113 4.05 33.86 -15.59
C THR A 113 3.71 33.56 -17.04
N TRP A 114 3.96 32.32 -17.48
CA TRP A 114 3.60 31.85 -18.81
C TRP A 114 2.09 32.00 -19.09
N TRP A 115 1.23 31.62 -18.13
CA TRP A 115 -0.22 31.72 -18.29
C TRP A 115 -0.71 33.18 -18.38
N LYS A 116 -0.09 34.09 -17.62
CA LYS A 116 -0.40 35.52 -17.67
C LYS A 116 -0.03 36.13 -19.03
N GLU A 117 1.08 35.68 -19.61
CA GLU A 117 1.60 36.16 -20.90
C GLU A 117 0.84 35.58 -22.10
N ASN A 118 0.36 34.33 -22.01
CA ASN A 118 -0.22 33.59 -23.12
C ASN A 118 -1.74 33.40 -23.01
N LYS A 119 -2.44 34.32 -22.31
CA LYS A 119 -3.90 34.25 -22.11
C LYS A 119 -4.65 34.06 -23.43
N GLY A 120 -5.31 32.91 -23.57
CA GLY A 120 -6.14 32.56 -24.73
C GLY A 120 -5.53 31.53 -25.67
N VAL A 121 -4.23 31.22 -25.53
CA VAL A 121 -3.62 30.05 -26.18
C VAL A 121 -3.86 28.85 -25.26
N MET A 122 -4.54 27.81 -25.77
CA MET A 122 -4.62 26.55 -25.04
C MET A 122 -3.19 26.12 -24.68
N MET A 123 -2.96 25.86 -23.39
CA MET A 123 -1.67 25.40 -22.89
C MET A 123 -1.17 24.30 -23.83
N PRO A 124 0.04 24.42 -24.45
CA PRO A 124 0.60 23.31 -25.19
C PRO A 124 0.54 22.13 -24.23
N LYS A 125 -0.17 21.06 -24.63
CA LYS A 125 -0.38 19.89 -23.76
C LYS A 125 0.98 19.55 -23.17
N PRO A 126 1.13 19.50 -21.83
CA PRO A 126 2.42 19.19 -21.25
C PRO A 126 2.90 17.90 -21.91
N ILE A 127 4.07 17.98 -22.55
CA ILE A 127 4.72 16.84 -23.22
C ILE A 127 5.09 15.78 -22.15
N ASP A 128 4.98 16.13 -20.87
CA ASP A 128 5.24 15.30 -19.71
C ASP A 128 4.01 14.59 -19.15
N ILE A 129 2.98 14.30 -19.98
CA ILE A 129 2.03 13.26 -19.59
C ILE A 129 2.81 11.95 -19.57
N ARG A 130 3.28 11.57 -18.37
CA ARG A 130 3.74 10.23 -18.08
C ARG A 130 2.80 9.26 -18.80
N PRO A 131 3.27 8.46 -19.76
CA PRO A 131 2.43 7.43 -20.35
C PRO A 131 2.01 6.52 -19.20
N SER A 132 0.77 6.71 -18.75
CA SER A 132 0.20 5.88 -17.70
C SER A 132 -0.22 4.60 -18.41
N PHE A 133 0.72 3.67 -18.52
CA PHE A 133 0.39 2.31 -18.92
C PHE A 133 -0.58 1.81 -17.85
N LYS A 134 -1.88 1.79 -18.19
CA LYS A 134 -2.85 1.07 -17.37
C LYS A 134 -2.28 -0.32 -17.25
N ARG A 135 -1.86 -0.71 -16.04
CA ARG A 135 -1.53 -2.10 -15.77
C ARG A 135 -2.78 -2.86 -16.16
N GLY A 136 -2.73 -3.51 -17.32
CA GLY A 136 -3.81 -4.33 -17.82
C GLY A 136 -4.15 -5.41 -16.80
N SER A 137 -5.17 -6.21 -17.12
CA SER A 137 -5.46 -7.38 -16.30
C SER A 137 -4.18 -8.20 -16.06
N VAL A 138 -4.08 -8.87 -14.91
CA VAL A 138 -2.91 -9.68 -14.53
C VAL A 138 -2.49 -10.69 -15.62
N GLN A 139 -3.42 -11.04 -16.53
CA GLN A 139 -3.18 -11.95 -17.65
C GLN A 139 -2.28 -11.39 -18.78
N GLU A 140 -2.08 -10.08 -18.88
CA GLU A 140 -1.29 -9.46 -19.95
C GLU A 140 0.16 -9.14 -19.55
N GLN A 141 0.47 -9.20 -18.25
CA GLN A 141 1.82 -8.93 -17.75
C GLN A 141 2.73 -10.15 -17.91
N LYS A 142 3.53 -10.17 -18.98
CA LYS A 142 4.59 -11.16 -19.15
C LYS A 142 5.85 -10.72 -18.39
N THR A 143 6.31 -11.56 -17.48
CA THR A 143 7.61 -11.35 -16.82
C THR A 143 8.72 -11.73 -17.79
N VAL A 144 9.54 -10.76 -18.20
CA VAL A 144 10.72 -10.97 -19.04
C VAL A 144 11.97 -10.70 -18.20
N THR A 145 12.92 -11.63 -18.23
CA THR A 145 14.20 -11.48 -17.52
C THR A 145 15.29 -11.10 -18.51
N PHE A 146 15.98 -9.99 -18.25
CA PHE A 146 17.12 -9.51 -19.04
C PHE A 146 18.40 -9.67 -18.22
N ARG A 147 19.51 -9.98 -18.89
CA ARG A 147 20.84 -10.02 -18.26
C ARG A 147 21.56 -8.71 -18.57
N PHE A 148 22.00 -8.01 -17.53
CA PHE A 148 22.74 -6.76 -17.65
C PHE A 148 24.13 -6.90 -17.04
N ASN A 149 25.07 -6.10 -17.53
CA ASN A 149 26.33 -5.85 -16.83
C ASN A 149 26.04 -5.12 -15.51
N GLN A 150 26.72 -5.50 -14.43
CA GLN A 150 26.52 -4.92 -13.10
C GLN A 150 26.76 -3.41 -13.05
N GLU A 151 27.77 -2.91 -13.77
CA GLU A 151 28.07 -1.48 -13.82
C GLU A 151 26.94 -0.69 -14.50
N LEU A 152 26.41 -1.24 -15.59
CA LEU A 152 25.30 -0.64 -16.32
C LEU A 152 24.02 -0.61 -15.46
N LEU A 153 23.78 -1.68 -14.69
CA LEU A 153 22.65 -1.74 -13.75
C LEU A 153 22.73 -0.64 -12.67
N ASN A 154 23.92 -0.38 -12.13
CA ASN A 154 24.11 0.66 -11.13
C ASN A 154 23.84 2.06 -11.72
N ARG A 155 24.42 2.37 -12.88
CA ARG A 155 24.18 3.64 -13.58
C ARG A 155 22.70 3.83 -13.95
N ALA A 156 22.03 2.76 -14.37
CA ALA A 156 20.60 2.79 -14.68
C ALA A 156 19.74 3.09 -13.44
N ARG A 157 20.10 2.58 -12.27
CA ARG A 157 19.40 2.89 -11.01
C ARG A 157 19.57 4.35 -10.61
N GLU A 158 20.79 4.87 -10.70
CA GLU A 158 21.07 6.29 -10.43
C GLU A 158 20.25 7.19 -11.36
N LEU A 159 20.20 6.84 -12.66
CA LEU A 159 19.41 7.56 -13.65
C LEU A 159 17.90 7.50 -13.38
N ALA A 160 17.39 6.35 -12.90
CA ALA A 160 15.99 6.23 -12.51
C ALA A 160 15.67 7.14 -11.31
N VAL A 161 16.56 7.21 -10.32
CA VAL A 161 16.38 8.10 -9.16
C VAL A 161 16.48 9.57 -9.56
N SER A 162 17.43 9.94 -10.42
CA SER A 162 17.57 11.33 -10.88
C SER A 162 16.36 11.78 -11.71
N LYS A 163 15.75 10.87 -12.48
CA LYS A 163 14.54 11.10 -13.27
C LYS A 163 13.30 10.52 -12.60
N LYS A 164 13.12 10.83 -11.30
CA LYS A 164 12.02 10.28 -10.49
C LYS A 164 10.64 10.63 -11.04
N SER A 165 10.45 11.84 -11.57
CA SER A 165 9.18 12.30 -12.15
C SER A 165 8.72 11.42 -13.32
N LEU A 166 9.66 11.00 -14.18
CA LEU A 166 9.37 10.19 -15.36
C LEU A 166 9.31 8.69 -15.06
N THR A 167 10.23 8.17 -14.24
CA THR A 167 10.42 6.73 -14.03
C THR A 167 9.76 6.19 -12.76
N GLY A 168 9.21 7.07 -11.92
CA GLY A 168 8.77 6.73 -10.56
C GLY A 168 9.92 6.34 -9.62
N GLY A 169 11.18 6.59 -10.00
CA GLY A 169 12.37 6.21 -9.23
C GLY A 169 12.69 4.71 -9.31
N THR A 170 12.13 3.98 -10.28
CA THR A 170 12.31 2.54 -10.42
C THR A 170 12.99 2.17 -11.73
N LEU A 171 13.80 1.10 -11.71
CA LEU A 171 14.44 0.59 -12.92
C LEU A 171 13.41 0.14 -13.96
N ASN A 172 12.32 -0.49 -13.53
CA ASN A 172 11.25 -0.90 -14.44
C ASN A 172 10.63 0.29 -15.15
N GLY A 173 10.33 1.37 -14.42
CA GLY A 173 9.81 2.60 -15.04
C GLY A 173 10.81 3.23 -16.02
N LEU A 174 12.12 3.16 -15.74
CA LEU A 174 13.14 3.60 -16.70
C LEU A 174 13.14 2.74 -17.96
N VAL A 175 13.07 1.42 -17.83
CA VAL A 175 13.03 0.49 -18.98
C VAL A 175 11.76 0.70 -19.80
N GLU A 176 10.61 0.88 -19.16
CA GLU A 176 9.34 1.21 -19.83
C GLU A 176 9.45 2.50 -20.65
N VAL A 177 10.01 3.57 -20.09
CA VAL A 177 10.21 4.84 -20.79
C VAL A 177 11.16 4.68 -21.98
N LEU A 178 12.25 3.93 -21.82
CA LEU A 178 13.21 3.69 -22.91
C LEU A 178 12.61 2.83 -24.03
N LEU A 179 11.84 1.80 -23.68
CA LEU A 179 11.12 0.98 -24.66
C LEU A 179 10.10 1.82 -25.43
N TRP A 180 9.40 2.71 -24.74
CA TRP A 180 8.47 3.64 -25.37
C TRP A 180 9.17 4.60 -26.34
N GLN A 181 10.30 5.18 -25.94
CA GLN A 181 11.11 6.03 -26.82
C GLN A 181 11.64 5.29 -28.05
N ALA A 182 11.95 4.00 -27.91
CA ALA A 182 12.48 3.18 -28.99
C ALA A 182 11.39 2.67 -29.96
N LEU A 183 10.19 2.36 -29.44
CA LEU A 183 9.11 1.73 -30.20
C LEU A 183 8.05 2.72 -30.71
N GLY A 184 7.97 3.93 -30.16
CA GLY A 184 6.94 4.92 -30.49
C GLY A 184 5.73 4.85 -29.56
N SER A 185 4.68 5.63 -29.88
CA SER A 185 3.47 5.66 -29.05
C SER A 185 2.78 4.29 -29.11
N PRO A 186 2.21 3.74 -28.01
CA PRO A 186 1.40 2.53 -28.10
C PRO A 186 0.20 2.68 -29.05
N ASP A 187 -0.20 3.90 -29.39
CA ASP A 187 -1.19 4.18 -30.43
C ASP A 187 -0.71 3.76 -31.83
N ASP A 188 0.60 3.70 -32.07
CA ASP A 188 1.21 3.22 -33.33
C ASP A 188 1.28 1.68 -33.40
N LEU A 189 0.94 0.98 -32.32
CA LEU A 189 1.01 -0.48 -32.21
C LEU A 189 -0.36 -1.17 -32.31
N ILE A 190 -1.44 -0.40 -32.49
CA ILE A 190 -2.81 -0.90 -32.68
C ILE A 190 -3.17 -0.73 -34.17
N ASP A 191 -2.77 -1.70 -34.99
CA ASP A 191 -3.33 -1.93 -36.34
C ASP A 191 -4.53 -2.89 -36.27
#